data_AF-A0A953ILW0-F1
#
_entry.id   AF-A0A953ILW0-F1
#
_cell.length_a   1.000
_cell.length_b   1.000
_cell.length_c   1.000
_cell.angle_alpha   90.00
_cell.angle_beta   90.00
_cell.angle_gamma   90.00
#
_symmetry.space_group_name_H-M   'P 1'
#
loop_
_entity.id
_entity.type
_entity.pdbx_description
1 polymer ?
#
loop_
_entity_poly.entity_id
_entity_poly.type
_entity_poly.pdbx_seq_one_letter_code
_entity_poly.pdbx_strand_id
1 'polypeptide(L)'
;MDDKLIETGITRRDFLKTTSLAVGGAALMGMVPPGVRAGAWAAGSDAPEKKEVRIGFIPLTDCSSVVMAAVNEFDKKHGIRIIPSK
;
A
#
# COMPACT_ATOMS: atom_id res chain seq x y z
N MET A 1 47.98 0.66 -20.77
CA MET A 1 47.85 -0.26 -19.64
C MET A 1 48.14 0.55 -18.40
N ASP A 2 47.15 1.36 -17.98
CA ASP A 2 46.30 1.09 -16.80
C ASP A 2 46.91 1.96 -15.68
N ASP A 3 46.31 3.08 -15.24
CA ASP A 3 45.05 3.10 -14.50
C ASP A 3 44.35 4.46 -14.62
N LYS A 4 43.09 4.39 -15.02
CA LYS A 4 42.20 5.53 -15.32
C LYS A 4 41.03 5.61 -14.33
N LEU A 5 41.12 5.09 -13.10
CA LEU A 5 39.91 4.67 -12.37
C LEU A 5 39.70 5.06 -10.88
N ILE A 6 40.57 5.78 -10.16
CA ILE A 6 40.38 6.01 -8.70
C ILE A 6 41.15 7.31 -8.33
N GLU A 7 40.66 8.41 -7.74
CA GLU A 7 39.71 8.62 -6.65
C GLU A 7 39.31 10.12 -6.58
N THR A 8 38.06 10.50 -6.90
CA THR A 8 37.51 11.81 -6.51
C THR A 8 37.15 11.75 -5.02
N GLY A 9 38.13 12.07 -4.16
CA GLY A 9 38.01 11.95 -2.71
C GLY A 9 36.83 12.75 -2.14
N ILE A 10 35.96 12.08 -1.40
CA ILE A 10 34.84 12.68 -0.69
C ILE A 10 35.39 13.70 0.32
N THR A 11 35.10 14.98 0.10
CA THR A 11 35.55 16.05 1.00
C THR A 11 34.64 16.09 2.23
N ARG A 12 35.20 16.32 3.43
CA ARG A 12 34.43 16.43 4.70
C ARG A 12 33.23 17.39 4.60
N ARG A 13 33.38 18.44 3.81
CA ARG A 13 32.34 19.45 3.56
C ARG A 13 31.20 18.91 2.69
N ASP A 14 31.49 18.03 1.75
CA ASP A 14 30.48 17.36 0.92
C ASP A 14 29.74 16.29 1.72
N PHE A 15 30.44 15.59 2.62
CA PHE A 15 29.81 14.70 3.60
C PHE A 15 28.84 15.46 4.52
N LEU A 16 29.25 16.62 5.06
CA LEU A 16 28.39 17.44 5.92
C LEU A 16 27.16 17.97 5.18
N LYS A 17 27.32 18.41 3.93
CA LYS A 17 26.22 18.90 3.07
C LYS A 17 25.24 17.78 2.70
N THR A 18 25.75 16.61 2.37
CA THR A 18 24.93 15.45 2.00
C THR A 18 24.17 14.94 3.22
N THR A 19 24.83 14.89 4.38
CA THR A 19 24.20 14.45 5.63
C THR A 19 23.18 15.47 6.14
N SER A 20 23.44 16.78 6.03
CA SER A 20 22.47 17.80 6.44
C SER A 20 21.22 17.82 5.57
N LEU A 21 21.35 17.57 4.26
CA LEU A 21 20.21 17.39 3.36
C LEU A 21 19.42 16.11 3.67
N ALA A 22 20.10 14.99 3.94
CA ALA A 22 19.45 13.74 4.27
C ALA A 22 18.70 13.81 5.62
N VAL A 23 19.32 14.40 6.64
CA VAL A 23 18.69 14.60 7.96
C VAL A 23 17.58 15.66 7.88
N GLY A 24 17.77 16.74 7.13
CA GLY A 24 16.73 17.75 6.87
C GLY A 24 15.52 17.15 6.15
N GLY A 25 15.75 16.37 5.09
CA GLY A 25 14.71 15.65 4.35
C GLY A 25 13.99 14.60 5.20
N ALA A 26 14.72 13.89 6.07
CA ALA A 26 14.13 12.93 7.01
C ALA A 26 13.38 13.60 8.17
N ALA A 27 13.81 14.78 8.63
CA ALA A 27 13.11 15.57 9.63
C ALA A 27 11.79 16.14 9.08
N LEU A 28 11.80 16.64 7.84
CA LEU A 28 10.58 17.00 7.13
C LEU A 28 9.67 15.78 6.93
N MET A 29 10.29 14.63 6.60
CA MET A 29 9.77 13.27 6.78
C MET A 29 8.97 13.14 8.08
N GLY A 30 9.66 13.26 9.20
CA GLY A 30 9.17 13.18 10.57
C GLY A 30 8.02 14.11 10.92
N MET A 31 7.97 15.29 10.31
CA MET A 31 6.94 16.31 10.52
C MET A 31 5.67 16.09 9.68
N VAL A 32 5.71 15.24 8.65
CA VAL A 32 4.47 14.81 7.98
C VAL A 32 3.68 13.94 8.97
N PRO A 33 2.44 14.33 9.33
CA PRO A 33 1.64 13.59 10.28
C PRO A 33 1.50 12.13 9.83
N PRO A 34 1.53 11.14 10.75
CA PRO A 34 1.45 9.73 10.41
C PRO A 34 0.19 9.39 9.59
N GLY A 35 -0.91 10.14 9.77
CA GLY A 35 -2.13 10.02 8.98
C GLY A 35 -2.00 10.40 7.51
N VAL A 36 -1.08 11.30 7.14
CA VAL A 36 -0.84 11.68 5.73
C VAL A 36 0.08 10.67 5.04
N ARG A 37 1.02 10.07 5.79
CA ARG A 37 1.87 8.97 5.28
C ARG A 37 1.07 7.69 5.06
N ALA A 38 0.22 7.34 6.02
CA ALA A 38 -0.72 6.23 5.89
C ALA A 38 -1.81 6.54 4.83
N GLY A 39 -2.25 7.79 4.76
CA GLY A 39 -3.24 8.26 3.78
C GLY A 39 -2.76 8.21 2.34
N ALA A 40 -1.47 8.45 2.06
CA ALA A 40 -0.94 8.36 0.71
C ALA A 40 -0.91 6.92 0.15
N TRP A 41 -0.75 5.91 1.03
CA TRP A 41 -0.86 4.50 0.64
C TRP A 41 -2.31 4.00 0.62
N ALA A 42 -3.21 4.67 1.36
CA ALA A 42 -4.65 4.40 1.38
C ALA A 42 -5.47 5.26 0.39
N ALA A 43 -4.84 6.19 -0.34
CA ALA A 43 -5.48 7.05 -1.34
C ALA A 43 -5.29 6.53 -2.77
N GLY A 44 -4.70 5.35 -2.96
CA GLY A 44 -5.01 4.55 -4.14
C GLY A 44 -6.51 4.26 -4.09
N SER A 45 -7.25 4.69 -5.10
CA SER A 45 -8.71 4.55 -5.21
C SER A 45 -9.11 3.07 -5.26
N ASP A 46 -8.99 2.36 -4.14
CA ASP A 46 -9.39 0.96 -3.96
C ASP A 46 -10.92 0.85 -3.82
N ALA A 47 -11.64 1.82 -4.39
CA ALA A 47 -13.06 1.73 -4.61
C ALA A 47 -13.28 0.57 -5.60
N PRO A 48 -13.99 -0.50 -5.20
CA PRO A 48 -14.12 -1.68 -6.04
C PRO A 48 -14.72 -1.32 -7.40
N GLU A 49 -14.02 -1.66 -8.49
CA GLU A 49 -14.45 -1.37 -9.88
C GLU A 49 -15.83 -1.97 -10.18
N LYS A 50 -16.15 -3.10 -9.51
CA LYS A 50 -17.42 -3.78 -9.63
C LYS A 50 -18.02 -4.01 -8.25
N LYS A 51 -19.05 -3.21 -7.94
CA LYS A 51 -19.78 -3.25 -6.67
C LYS A 51 -20.65 -4.49 -6.50
N GLU A 52 -20.92 -5.25 -7.57
CA GLU A 52 -21.77 -6.44 -7.50
C GLU A 52 -21.08 -7.64 -8.15
N VAL A 53 -20.77 -8.65 -7.35
CA VAL A 53 -20.06 -9.87 -7.78
C VAL A 53 -20.99 -11.06 -7.59
N ARG A 54 -21.25 -11.78 -8.69
CA ARG A 54 -21.98 -13.04 -8.67
C ARG A 54 -20.99 -14.18 -8.44
N ILE A 55 -21.20 -14.95 -7.38
CA ILE A 55 -20.28 -16.03 -6.99
C ILE A 55 -21.05 -17.35 -7.09
N GLY A 56 -20.60 -18.21 -8.01
CA GLY A 56 -21.11 -19.57 -8.11
C GLY A 56 -20.64 -20.41 -6.93
N PHE A 57 -21.55 -21.11 -6.24
CA PHE A 57 -21.20 -21.99 -5.14
C PHE A 57 -21.88 -23.34 -5.27
N ILE A 58 -21.19 -24.38 -4.81
CA ILE A 58 -21.77 -25.71 -4.64
C ILE A 58 -22.26 -25.78 -3.18
N PRO A 59 -23.49 -26.25 -2.90
CA PRO A 59 -24.02 -26.31 -1.55
C PRO A 59 -23.38 -27.44 -0.73
N LEU A 60 -22.11 -27.23 -0.38
CA LEU A 60 -21.29 -28.01 0.53
C LEU A 60 -20.76 -27.08 1.63
N THR A 61 -20.20 -27.67 2.68
CA THR A 61 -19.64 -26.92 3.83
C THR A 61 -18.50 -25.98 3.45
N ASP A 62 -17.84 -26.25 2.32
CA ASP A 62 -16.63 -25.55 1.85
C ASP A 62 -16.90 -24.10 1.41
N CYS A 63 -18.16 -23.71 1.17
CA CYS A 63 -18.52 -22.37 0.73
C CYS A 63 -19.23 -21.54 1.81
N SER A 64 -19.22 -21.99 3.07
CA SER A 64 -19.91 -21.32 4.18
C SER A 64 -19.47 -19.87 4.37
N SER A 65 -18.20 -19.55 4.12
CA SER A 65 -17.66 -18.18 4.21
C SER A 65 -18.35 -17.22 3.24
N VAL A 66 -18.56 -17.63 1.98
CA VAL A 66 -19.19 -16.80 0.94
C VAL A 66 -20.67 -16.55 1.26
N VAL A 67 -21.37 -17.59 1.70
CA VAL A 67 -22.80 -17.48 2.06
C VAL A 67 -22.98 -16.61 3.30
N MET A 68 -22.17 -16.82 4.34
CA MET A 68 -22.25 -16.04 5.57
C MET A 68 -21.81 -14.59 5.36
N ALA A 69 -20.86 -14.33 4.46
CA ALA A 69 -20.49 -12.97 4.07
C ALA A 69 -21.65 -12.22 3.38
N ALA A 70 -22.43 -12.91 2.55
CA ALA A 70 -23.61 -12.34 1.90
C ALA A 70 -24.80 -12.15 2.86
N VAL A 71 -25.03 -13.10 3.79
CA VAL A 71 -26.14 -13.04 4.76
C VAL A 71 -25.89 -11.99 5.84
N ASN A 72 -24.67 -11.92 6.37
CA ASN A 72 -24.29 -10.98 7.43
C ASN A 72 -23.77 -9.64 6.90
N GLU A 73 -23.87 -9.41 5.59
CA GLU A 73 -23.51 -8.15 4.92
C GLU A 73 -22.05 -7.70 5.17
N PHE A 74 -21.14 -8.66 5.38
CA PHE A 74 -19.71 -8.37 5.56
C PHE A 74 -19.06 -7.83 4.29
N ASP A 75 -19.65 -8.15 3.14
CA ASP A 75 -19.30 -7.64 1.83
C ASP A 75 -19.42 -6.10 1.73
N LYS A 76 -20.46 -5.51 2.33
CA LYS A 76 -20.71 -4.05 2.30
C LYS A 76 -19.58 -3.23 2.92
N LYS A 77 -18.95 -3.74 3.98
CA LYS A 77 -17.79 -3.09 4.63
C LYS A 77 -16.61 -2.93 3.67
N HIS A 78 -16.52 -3.81 2.68
CA HIS A 78 -15.47 -3.82 1.66
C HIS A 78 -15.94 -3.24 0.32
N GLY A 79 -17.11 -2.59 0.28
CA GLY A 79 -17.62 -1.91 -0.92
C GLY A 79 -18.10 -2.85 -2.02
N ILE A 80 -18.24 -4.15 -1.74
CA ILE A 80 -18.72 -5.17 -2.67
C ILE A 80 -20.06 -5.75 -2.20
N ARG A 81 -20.89 -6.20 -3.13
CA ARG A 81 -22.14 -6.92 -2.89
C ARG A 81 -22.02 -8.31 -3.50
N ILE A 82 -22.08 -9.32 -2.66
CA ILE A 82 -21.98 -10.72 -3.05
C ILE A 82 -23.39 -11.23 -3.35
N ILE A 83 -23.59 -11.74 -4.56
CA ILE A 83 -24.81 -12.44 -4.96
C ILE A 83 -24.45 -13.92 -5.16
N PRO A 84 -24.71 -14.79 -4.17
CA PRO A 84 -24.46 -16.22 -4.33
C PRO A 84 -25.43 -16.81 -5.37
N SER A 85 -24.91 -17.60 -6.29
CA SER A 85 -25.68 -18.34 -7.31
C SER A 85 -25.34 -19.83 -7.21
N LYS A 86 -26.36 -20.68 -7.32
CA LYS A 86 -26.18 -22.13 -7.46
C LYS A 86 -25.73 -22.49 -8.87
#